data_AF-A0A0L0AT91-F1
#
_entry.id   AF-A0A0L0AT91-F1
#
_cell.length_a   1.000
_cell.length_b   1.000
_cell.length_c   1.000
_cell.angle_alpha   90.00
_cell.angle_beta   90.00
_cell.angle_gamma   90.00
#
_symmetry.space_group_name_H-M   'P 1'
#
loop_
_entity.id
_entity.type
_entity.pdbx_description
1 polymer ?
#
loop_
_entity_poly.entity_id
_entity_poly.type
_entity_poly.pdbx_seq_one_letter_code
_entity_poly.pdbx_strand_id
1 'polypeptide(L)'
;MSNKRRALLLIVLPMIMAMRDPFLPPEDRCQTAQLAQWRYQGVIERASGRTGLLRNPQGVWLRVQTGSYLPTGWQVVQLTPQELVIETGAGCDPARWSWSRQGEQHESRARHFTPHNSAAGVGTKAAAGHAGGG
;
A
#
# COMPACT_ATOMS: atom_id res chain seq x y z
N MET A 1 -42.45 17.77 36.59
CA MET A 1 -42.02 16.76 35.58
C MET A 1 -41.80 15.42 36.28
N SER A 2 -42.41 14.33 35.78
CA SER A 2 -42.23 13.00 36.35
C SER A 2 -40.75 12.57 36.39
N ASN A 3 -40.34 11.96 37.50
CA ASN A 3 -39.04 11.34 37.72
C ASN A 3 -38.61 10.40 36.57
N LYS A 4 -39.52 9.58 36.02
CA LYS A 4 -39.23 8.73 34.85
C LYS A 4 -38.81 9.54 33.61
N ARG A 5 -39.42 10.70 33.36
CA ARG A 5 -39.05 11.58 32.23
C ARG A 5 -37.69 12.23 32.44
N ARG A 6 -37.32 12.55 33.69
CA ARG A 6 -35.97 13.05 34.03
C ARG A 6 -34.89 11.98 33.85
N ALA A 7 -35.15 10.74 34.27
CA ALA A 7 -34.24 9.61 34.06
C ALA A 7 -34.03 9.31 32.56
N LEU A 8 -35.11 9.31 31.76
CA LEU A 8 -35.02 9.19 30.29
C LEU A 8 -34.17 10.29 29.66
N LEU A 9 -34.38 11.55 30.06
CA LEU A 9 -33.57 12.67 29.56
C LEU A 9 -32.08 12.52 29.91
N LEU A 10 -31.75 12.07 31.13
CA LEU A 10 -30.36 11.83 31.56
C LEU A 10 -29.64 10.72 30.77
N ILE A 11 -30.38 9.76 30.21
CA ILE A 11 -29.81 8.65 29.41
C ILE A 11 -29.74 9.03 27.92
N VAL A 12 -30.80 9.63 27.38
CA VAL A 12 -30.88 9.96 25.95
C VAL A 12 -29.95 11.12 25.60
N LEU A 13 -29.87 12.16 26.45
CA LEU A 13 -29.08 13.37 26.17
C LEU A 13 -27.58 13.10 25.90
N PRO A 14 -26.84 12.29 26.69
CA PRO A 14 -25.45 11.96 26.37
C PRO A 14 -25.28 11.06 25.13
N MET A 15 -26.31 10.29 24.73
CA MET A 15 -26.25 9.57 23.45
C MET A 15 -26.37 10.51 22.24
N ILE A 16 -27.15 11.61 22.33
CA ILE A 16 -27.21 12.61 21.25
C ILE A 16 -26.03 13.59 21.30
N MET A 17 -25.51 13.89 22.50
CA MET A 17 -24.31 14.71 22.70
C MET A 17 -23.01 13.89 22.75
N ALA A 18 -23.03 12.66 22.24
CA ALA A 18 -21.81 11.91 21.96
C ALA A 18 -21.05 12.66 20.84
N MET A 19 -20.17 13.57 21.24
CA MET A 19 -19.25 14.24 20.32
C MET A 19 -18.50 13.14 19.56
N ARG A 20 -18.57 13.17 18.22
CA ARG A 20 -17.72 12.31 17.40
C ARG A 20 -16.29 12.55 17.85
N ASP A 21 -15.60 11.48 18.23
CA ASP A 21 -14.21 11.55 18.62
C ASP A 21 -13.41 12.19 17.46
N PRO A 22 -12.87 13.41 17.62
CA PRO A 22 -12.22 14.12 16.54
C PRO A 22 -10.85 13.53 16.19
N PHE A 23 -10.39 12.53 16.95
CA PHE A 23 -9.15 11.79 16.72
C PHE A 23 -9.39 10.40 16.12
N LEU A 24 -10.65 9.94 16.01
CA LEU A 24 -10.96 8.70 15.31
C LEU A 24 -10.67 8.89 13.81
N PRO A 25 -9.77 8.09 13.20
CA PRO A 25 -9.57 8.16 11.76
C PRO A 25 -10.86 7.77 11.02
N PRO A 26 -11.13 8.35 9.83
CA PRO A 26 -12.23 7.93 9.00
C PRO A 26 -12.10 6.45 8.64
N GLU A 27 -13.23 5.77 8.47
CA GLU A 27 -13.27 4.35 8.12
C GLU A 27 -12.47 4.07 6.83
N ASP A 28 -11.48 3.18 6.93
CA ASP A 28 -10.55 2.88 5.84
C ASP A 28 -11.18 1.97 4.79
N ARG A 29 -12.04 2.56 3.96
CA ARG A 29 -12.70 1.90 2.83
C ARG A 29 -11.72 1.31 1.81
N CYS A 30 -10.51 1.86 1.74
CA CYS A 30 -9.45 1.44 0.83
C CYS A 30 -8.55 0.36 1.42
N GLN A 31 -8.72 0.01 2.70
CA GLN A 31 -7.88 -0.90 3.48
C GLN A 31 -6.39 -0.49 3.51
N THR A 32 -6.06 0.78 3.23
CA THR A 32 -4.67 1.23 3.06
C THR A 32 -3.80 1.02 4.30
N ALA A 33 -4.39 1.09 5.50
CA ALA A 33 -3.69 0.88 6.77
C ALA A 33 -3.02 -0.50 6.89
N GLN A 34 -3.59 -1.54 6.26
CA GLN A 34 -3.00 -2.88 6.28
C GLN A 34 -1.99 -3.11 5.15
N LEU A 35 -1.85 -2.25 4.13
CA LEU A 35 -0.92 -2.44 2.99
C LEU A 35 0.49 -2.82 3.44
N ALA A 36 1.05 -2.08 4.39
CA ALA A 36 2.41 -2.27 4.91
C ALA A 36 2.61 -3.59 5.70
N GLN A 37 1.54 -4.33 6.01
CA GLN A 37 1.58 -5.59 6.76
C GLN A 37 1.65 -6.83 5.85
N TRP A 38 1.23 -6.73 4.59
CA TRP A 38 1.33 -7.82 3.62
C TRP A 38 2.80 -8.06 3.23
N ARG A 39 3.16 -9.29 2.86
CA ARG A 39 4.53 -9.69 2.50
C ARG A 39 4.57 -10.47 1.20
N TYR A 40 5.22 -9.90 0.18
CA TYR A 40 5.49 -10.59 -1.08
C TYR A 40 6.73 -11.48 -0.94
N GLN A 41 6.65 -12.72 -1.41
CA GLN A 41 7.66 -13.76 -1.17
C GLN A 41 8.38 -14.20 -2.45
N GLY A 42 7.85 -13.79 -3.61
CA GLY A 42 8.39 -14.08 -4.94
C GLY A 42 7.36 -14.73 -5.85
N VAL A 43 7.81 -15.08 -7.05
CA VAL A 43 6.99 -15.67 -8.12
C VAL A 43 7.44 -17.10 -8.40
N ILE A 44 6.47 -17.95 -8.74
CA ILE A 44 6.72 -19.24 -9.39
C ILE A 44 6.46 -19.04 -10.88
N GLU A 45 7.48 -19.24 -11.70
CA GLU A 45 7.36 -19.21 -13.17
C GLU A 45 7.14 -20.62 -13.71
N ARG A 46 6.23 -20.76 -14.68
CA ARG A 46 5.98 -22.01 -15.43
C ARG A 46 5.69 -21.64 -16.89
N ALA A 47 5.73 -22.64 -17.78
CA ALA A 47 5.32 -22.46 -19.17
C ALA A 47 3.87 -21.90 -19.32
N SER A 48 2.99 -22.19 -18.36
CA SER A 48 1.62 -21.67 -18.30
C SER A 48 1.47 -20.28 -17.67
N GLY A 49 2.56 -19.64 -17.25
CA GLY A 49 2.58 -18.28 -16.71
C GLY A 49 3.18 -18.12 -15.32
N ARG A 50 2.97 -16.95 -14.73
CA ARG A 50 3.50 -16.53 -13.42
C ARG A 50 2.46 -16.68 -12.31
N THR A 51 2.88 -17.19 -11.15
CA THR A 51 2.07 -17.24 -9.92
C THR A 51 2.83 -16.61 -8.75
N GLY A 52 2.36 -15.47 -8.27
CA GLY A 52 2.92 -14.78 -7.11
C GLY A 52 2.53 -15.45 -5.80
N LEU A 53 3.44 -15.44 -4.83
CA LEU A 53 3.23 -15.87 -3.46
C LEU A 53 3.17 -14.65 -2.55
N LEU A 54 2.01 -14.42 -1.94
CA LEU A 54 1.74 -13.26 -1.11
C LEU A 54 1.19 -13.74 0.25
N ARG A 55 1.69 -13.19 1.34
CA ARG A 55 1.22 -13.50 2.70
C ARG A 55 0.44 -12.30 3.25
N ASN A 56 -0.77 -12.53 3.74
CA ASN A 56 -1.61 -11.48 4.33
C ASN A 56 -1.23 -11.20 5.80
N PRO A 57 -1.81 -10.17 6.46
CA PRO A 57 -1.50 -9.82 7.84
C PRO A 57 -1.82 -10.94 8.84
N GLN A 58 -2.83 -11.77 8.55
CA GLN A 58 -3.20 -12.95 9.34
C GLN A 58 -2.25 -14.14 9.14
N GLY A 59 -1.22 -13.99 8.31
CA GLY A 59 -0.21 -15.01 8.05
C GLY A 59 -0.63 -16.11 7.07
N VAL A 60 -1.79 -15.98 6.43
CA VAL A 60 -2.31 -16.90 5.40
C VAL A 60 -1.57 -16.67 4.08
N TRP A 61 -1.32 -17.76 3.36
CA TRP A 61 -0.70 -17.75 2.04
C TRP A 61 -1.74 -17.64 0.92
N LEU A 62 -1.53 -16.68 0.02
CA LEU A 62 -2.33 -16.48 -1.19
C LEU A 62 -1.45 -16.73 -2.42
N ARG A 63 -2.03 -17.37 -3.42
CA ARG A 63 -1.48 -17.49 -4.77
C ARG A 63 -2.23 -16.53 -5.67
N VAL A 64 -1.51 -15.69 -6.40
CA VAL A 64 -2.09 -14.62 -7.23
C VAL A 64 -1.43 -14.54 -8.59
N GLN A 65 -2.15 -14.00 -9.56
CA GLN A 65 -1.68 -13.76 -10.93
C GLN A 65 -2.03 -12.31 -11.34
N THR A 66 -1.41 -11.77 -12.37
CA THR A 66 -1.85 -10.48 -12.95
C THR A 66 -3.33 -10.54 -13.31
N GLY A 67 -4.09 -9.50 -12.98
CA GLY A 67 -5.55 -9.41 -13.11
C GLY A 67 -6.35 -9.93 -11.91
N SER A 68 -5.73 -10.64 -10.96
CA SER A 68 -6.43 -11.22 -9.79
C SER A 68 -6.90 -10.15 -8.81
N TYR A 69 -8.04 -10.37 -8.16
CA TYR A 69 -8.47 -9.58 -7.01
C TYR A 69 -8.06 -10.25 -5.68
N LEU A 70 -7.56 -9.45 -4.75
CA LEU A 70 -7.31 -9.84 -3.37
C LEU A 70 -8.62 -9.78 -2.55
N PRO A 71 -8.70 -10.45 -1.38
CA PRO A 71 -9.89 -10.40 -0.50
C PRO A 71 -10.31 -8.99 -0.05
N THR A 72 -9.44 -7.99 -0.22
CA THR A 72 -9.64 -6.57 0.03
C THR A 72 -10.36 -5.81 -1.10
N GLY A 73 -10.54 -6.44 -2.26
CA GLY A 73 -10.99 -5.78 -3.49
C GLY A 73 -9.86 -5.16 -4.33
N TRP A 74 -8.60 -5.20 -3.88
CA TRP A 74 -7.46 -4.69 -4.65
C TRP A 74 -7.12 -5.60 -5.84
N GLN A 75 -6.74 -5.03 -6.98
CA GLN A 75 -6.37 -5.78 -8.18
C GLN A 75 -4.85 -5.88 -8.36
N VAL A 76 -4.31 -7.07 -8.62
CA VAL A 76 -2.89 -7.27 -8.98
C VAL A 76 -2.67 -6.83 -10.43
N VAL A 77 -1.91 -5.76 -10.64
CA VAL A 77 -1.64 -5.20 -11.97
C VAL A 77 -0.25 -5.52 -12.52
N GLN A 78 0.70 -5.85 -11.64
CA GLN A 78 2.04 -6.29 -12.05
C GLN A 78 2.57 -7.37 -11.12
N LEU A 79 3.28 -8.34 -11.69
CA LEU A 79 3.90 -9.45 -10.98
C LEU A 79 5.26 -9.79 -11.61
N THR A 80 6.34 -9.47 -10.90
CA THR A 80 7.74 -9.77 -11.28
C THR A 80 8.43 -10.56 -10.16
N PRO A 81 9.60 -11.19 -10.40
CA PRO A 81 10.32 -11.87 -9.33
C PRO A 81 10.68 -10.97 -8.14
N GLN A 82 10.87 -9.67 -8.36
CA GLN A 82 11.29 -8.69 -7.38
C GLN A 82 10.10 -7.95 -6.74
N GLU A 83 9.02 -7.69 -7.48
CA GLU A 83 7.91 -6.83 -7.05
C GLU A 83 6.53 -7.39 -7.40
N LEU A 84 5.57 -7.14 -6.52
CA LEU A 84 4.15 -7.31 -6.77
C LEU A 84 3.46 -5.95 -6.62
N VAL A 85 2.70 -5.53 -7.63
CA VAL A 85 2.03 -4.23 -7.66
C VAL A 85 0.52 -4.42 -7.76
N ILE A 86 -0.22 -3.69 -6.93
CA ILE A 86 -1.68 -3.64 -6.94
C ILE A 86 -2.22 -2.23 -7.17
N GLU A 87 -3.47 -2.16 -7.61
CA GLU A 87 -4.30 -0.96 -7.54
C GLU A 87 -5.31 -1.08 -6.40
N THR A 88 -5.44 -0.01 -5.61
CA THR A 88 -6.23 0.01 -4.37
C THR A 88 -7.68 0.40 -4.59
N GLY A 89 -7.98 1.07 -5.72
CA GLY A 89 -9.33 1.48 -6.12
C GLY A 89 -9.41 2.95 -6.54
N ALA A 90 -10.51 3.32 -7.18
CA ALA A 90 -10.77 4.70 -7.58
C ALA A 90 -11.00 5.59 -6.34
N GLY A 91 -10.29 6.72 -6.25
CA GLY A 91 -10.37 7.64 -5.10
C GLY A 91 -9.61 7.19 -3.86
N CYS A 92 -8.84 6.09 -3.93
CA CYS A 92 -7.94 5.66 -2.88
C CYS A 92 -6.55 6.28 -3.01
N ASP A 93 -5.92 6.63 -1.89
CA ASP A 93 -4.55 7.12 -1.81
C ASP A 93 -3.72 6.20 -0.88
N PRO A 94 -2.61 5.59 -1.34
CA PRO A 94 -2.11 5.62 -2.72
C PRO A 94 -2.94 4.74 -3.65
N ALA A 95 -3.23 5.26 -4.86
CA ALA A 95 -4.00 4.55 -5.89
C ALA A 95 -3.34 3.23 -6.37
N ARG A 96 -2.01 3.15 -6.22
CA ARG A 96 -1.19 2.00 -6.58
C ARG A 96 -0.16 1.75 -5.49
N TRP A 97 0.04 0.48 -5.13
CA TRP A 97 0.99 0.07 -4.10
C TRP A 97 1.87 -1.09 -4.58
N SER A 98 3.15 -1.08 -4.22
CA SER A 98 4.10 -2.14 -4.54
C SER A 98 4.71 -2.78 -3.28
N TRP A 99 4.88 -4.10 -3.32
CA TRP A 99 5.67 -4.84 -2.35
C TRP A 99 6.89 -5.45 -3.03
N SER A 100 8.08 -5.08 -2.57
CA SER A 100 9.31 -5.79 -2.91
C SER A 100 9.36 -7.16 -2.22
N ARG A 101 10.08 -8.10 -2.82
CA ARG A 101 10.25 -9.47 -2.32
C ARG A 101 10.97 -9.47 -0.96
N GLN A 102 10.37 -10.10 0.04
CA GLN A 102 10.95 -10.27 1.36
C GLN A 102 12.25 -11.07 1.26
N GLY A 103 13.38 -10.39 1.49
CA GLY A 103 14.74 -10.90 1.28
C GLY A 103 15.66 -9.84 0.65
N GLU A 104 15.12 -8.97 -0.20
CA GLU A 104 15.85 -7.87 -0.87
C GLU A 104 15.67 -6.54 -0.12
N GLN A 105 15.93 -6.50 1.20
CA GLN A 105 15.90 -5.25 1.95
C GLN A 105 17.21 -4.47 1.77
N HIS A 106 17.32 -3.73 0.66
CA HIS A 106 18.08 -2.49 0.62
C HIS A 106 17.11 -1.33 0.84
N GLU A 107 17.09 -0.77 2.05
CA GLU A 107 16.27 0.39 2.40
C GLU A 107 16.58 1.58 1.48
N SER A 108 15.66 1.88 0.55
CA SER A 108 15.73 3.09 -0.26
C SER A 108 14.35 3.72 -0.40
N ARG A 109 14.01 4.46 0.66
CA ARG A 109 13.15 5.67 0.73
C ARG A 109 12.12 5.89 -0.39
N ALA A 110 10.87 6.07 0.02
CA ALA A 110 9.76 6.50 -0.84
C ALA A 110 10.18 7.57 -1.87
N ARG A 111 10.18 7.17 -3.15
CA ARG A 111 10.41 8.08 -4.28
C ARG A 111 9.18 8.97 -4.43
N HIS A 112 9.24 10.14 -3.82
CA HIS A 112 8.29 11.20 -4.11
C HIS A 112 8.42 11.55 -5.60
N PHE A 113 7.32 11.42 -6.35
CA PHE A 113 7.29 11.81 -7.75
C PHE A 113 7.12 13.34 -7.82
N THR A 114 8.22 14.08 -7.74
CA THR A 114 8.19 15.52 -8.01
C THR A 114 8.04 15.75 -9.52
N PRO A 115 7.03 16.50 -9.98
CA PRO A 115 6.85 16.76 -11.40
C PRO A 115 8.04 17.54 -11.95
N HIS A 116 8.50 17.13 -13.14
CA HIS A 116 9.67 17.67 -13.79
C HIS A 116 9.42 19.11 -14.24
N ASN A 117 10.23 20.08 -13.78
CA ASN A 117 10.27 21.40 -14.39
C ASN A 117 11.69 21.66 -14.90
N SER A 118 11.83 21.69 -16.23
CA SER A 118 13.12 21.74 -16.90
C SER A 118 13.71 23.14 -16.84
N ALA A 119 14.94 23.27 -16.33
CA ALA A 119 15.78 24.45 -16.53
C ALA A 119 17.24 24.01 -16.76
N ALA A 120 17.86 24.53 -17.81
CA ALA A 120 19.21 24.16 -18.23
C ALA A 120 20.30 24.79 -17.33
N GLY A 121 21.43 24.10 -17.17
CA GLY A 121 22.58 24.58 -16.38
C GLY A 121 23.86 23.79 -16.64
N VAL A 122 24.75 24.37 -17.45
CA VAL A 122 26.06 23.84 -17.90
C VAL A 122 26.99 23.43 -16.75
N GLY A 123 27.77 22.34 -16.94
CA GLY A 123 28.85 21.96 -16.02
C GLY A 123 29.76 20.82 -16.55
N THR A 124 30.65 21.11 -17.49
CA THR A 124 31.69 20.19 -18.00
C THR A 124 32.84 19.97 -17.00
N LYS A 125 33.39 18.73 -16.92
CA LYS A 125 34.85 18.37 -16.87
C LYS A 125 35.04 16.90 -17.31
N ALA A 126 36.26 16.52 -17.73
CA ALA A 126 36.54 15.27 -18.47
C ALA A 126 37.82 14.52 -18.01
N ALA A 127 38.00 13.27 -18.51
CA ALA A 127 39.17 12.36 -18.40
C ALA A 127 39.50 11.81 -16.99
N ALA A 128 40.05 10.59 -16.76
CA ALA A 128 40.40 9.39 -17.56
C ALA A 128 40.41 8.14 -16.61
N GLY A 129 40.55 6.86 -17.03
CA GLY A 129 40.58 6.26 -18.38
C GLY A 129 41.74 5.28 -18.64
N HIS A 130 41.69 4.02 -18.15
CA HIS A 130 42.60 2.91 -18.56
C HIS A 130 41.98 1.50 -18.39
N ALA A 131 42.65 0.46 -18.93
CA ALA A 131 42.10 -0.86 -19.26
C ALA A 131 42.83 -2.06 -18.64
N GLY A 132 42.28 -3.27 -18.85
CA GLY A 132 42.88 -4.59 -18.52
C GLY A 132 41.94 -5.45 -17.65
N GLY A 133 41.61 -6.70 -17.95
CA GLY A 133 42.06 -7.58 -19.04
C GLY A 133 42.89 -8.75 -18.53
N GLY A 134 42.24 -9.89 -18.24
CA GLY A 134 42.84 -11.12 -17.69
C GLY A 134 41.75 -12.08 -17.23
#